data_AF-A0A9P1G034-F1
#
_entry.id   AF-A0A9P1G034-F1
#
_cell.length_a   1.000
_cell.length_b   1.000
_cell.length_c   1.000
_cell.angle_alpha   90.00
_cell.angle_beta   90.00
_cell.angle_gamma   90.00
#
_symmetry.space_group_name_H-M   'P 1'
#
loop_
_entity.id
_entity.type
_entity.pdbx_description
1 polymer ?
#
loop_
_entity_poly.entity_id
_entity_poly.type
_entity_poly.pdbx_seq_one_letter_code
_entity_poly.pdbx_strand_id
1 'polypeptide(L)'
;MADRFRSWAILLHPVESRVPGKAGVFDATVLIDSDPWLHPILVSMISNRKPLDPLWRDSHPALVRTFSGITADLGLEHLGSCLYTLRHGGATHDIITRRRNMLEVKQRGRWQTDSSLRRYVKLARLQHEQSKIPKSIADSGTRSLACYTLSYLE
;
A
#
# COMPACT_ATOMS: atom_id res chain seq x y z
N MET A 1 -7.38 13.38 -19.14
CA MET A 1 -8.23 12.99 -17.99
C MET A 1 -7.45 12.98 -16.67
N ALA A 2 -6.12 12.74 -16.69
CA ALA A 2 -5.26 12.72 -15.49
C ALA A 2 -5.10 14.07 -14.76
N ASP A 3 -5.31 15.22 -15.42
CA ASP A 3 -5.07 16.55 -14.81
C ASP A 3 -6.21 17.08 -13.93
N ARG A 4 -7.37 16.40 -13.88
CA ARG A 4 -8.53 16.93 -13.12
C ARG A 4 -8.46 16.64 -11.63
N PHE A 5 -7.76 15.57 -11.23
CA PHE A 5 -7.72 15.11 -9.85
C PHE A 5 -6.27 14.93 -9.39
N ARG A 6 -5.96 15.45 -8.19
CA ARG A 6 -4.61 15.37 -7.62
C ARG A 6 -4.27 14.00 -7.03
N SER A 7 -5.28 13.15 -6.83
CA SER A 7 -5.15 11.87 -6.16
C SER A 7 -5.97 10.81 -6.88
N TRP A 8 -5.52 9.56 -6.75
CA TRP A 8 -6.22 8.40 -7.27
C TRP A 8 -7.09 7.77 -6.20
N ALA A 9 -8.08 6.98 -6.60
CA ALA A 9 -8.92 6.20 -5.70
C ALA A 9 -9.29 4.86 -6.34
N ILE A 10 -9.37 3.82 -5.52
CA ILE A 10 -9.92 2.52 -5.91
C ILE A 10 -11.32 2.41 -5.33
N LEU A 11 -12.32 2.27 -6.22
CA LEU A 11 -13.69 1.92 -5.87
C LEU A 11 -13.82 0.40 -5.75
N LEU A 12 -14.28 -0.08 -4.60
CA LEU A 12 -14.48 -1.49 -4.30
C LEU A 12 -15.96 -1.76 -4.10
N HIS A 13 -16.44 -2.88 -4.64
CA HIS A 13 -17.84 -3.29 -4.57
C HIS A 13 -18.81 -2.18 -5.03
N PRO A 14 -18.68 -1.68 -6.29
CA PRO A 14 -19.56 -0.64 -6.80
C PRO A 14 -21.03 -1.06 -6.65
N VAL A 15 -21.90 -0.16 -6.20
CA VAL A 15 -23.32 -0.45 -5.98
C VAL A 15 -24.01 -1.01 -7.23
N GLU A 16 -23.55 -0.59 -8.42
CA GLU A 16 -24.04 -1.05 -9.72
C GLU A 16 -23.83 -2.56 -9.92
N SER A 17 -22.80 -3.14 -9.29
CA SER A 17 -22.54 -4.57 -9.35
C SER A 17 -23.53 -5.40 -8.51
N ARG A 18 -24.26 -4.76 -7.58
CA ARG A 18 -25.19 -5.38 -6.62
C ARG A 18 -24.56 -6.47 -5.74
N VAL A 19 -23.23 -6.59 -5.72
CA VAL A 19 -22.48 -7.51 -4.86
C VAL A 19 -21.75 -6.72 -3.78
N PRO A 20 -22.22 -6.71 -2.52
CA PRO A 20 -21.58 -5.96 -1.45
C PRO A 20 -20.26 -6.60 -1.04
N GLY A 21 -19.42 -5.83 -0.35
CA GLY A 21 -18.26 -6.38 0.34
C GLY A 21 -18.64 -7.31 1.48
N LYS A 22 -17.63 -8.00 2.05
CA LYS A 22 -17.80 -8.94 3.18
C LYS A 22 -18.57 -8.36 4.39
N ALA A 23 -18.58 -7.05 4.55
CA ALA A 23 -19.28 -6.34 5.62
C ALA A 23 -20.66 -5.77 5.22
N GLY A 24 -21.19 -6.12 4.05
CA GLY A 24 -22.44 -5.55 3.53
C GLY A 24 -22.30 -4.13 2.95
N VAL A 25 -21.07 -3.63 2.80
CA VAL A 25 -20.78 -2.26 2.38
C VAL A 25 -20.53 -2.21 0.87
N PHE A 26 -21.23 -1.30 0.18
CA PHE A 26 -21.00 -0.90 -1.20
C PHE A 26 -20.10 0.34 -1.27
N ASP A 27 -19.53 0.60 -2.45
CA ASP A 27 -18.74 1.80 -2.76
C ASP A 27 -17.59 2.07 -1.78
N ALA A 28 -17.04 1.00 -1.21
CA ALA A 28 -15.91 1.10 -0.30
C ALA A 28 -14.72 1.68 -1.08
N THR A 29 -14.15 2.76 -0.56
CA THR A 29 -13.11 3.51 -1.28
C THR A 29 -11.76 3.39 -0.58
N VAL A 30 -10.71 3.15 -1.38
CA VAL A 30 -9.32 3.24 -0.93
C VAL A 30 -8.63 4.37 -1.69
N LEU A 31 -8.29 5.45 -0.99
CA LEU A 31 -7.56 6.57 -1.59
C LEU A 31 -6.10 6.18 -1.89
N ILE A 32 -5.52 6.73 -2.95
CA ILE A 32 -4.10 6.63 -3.28
C ILE A 32 -3.60 8.07 -3.45
N ASP A 33 -3.32 8.66 -2.31
CA ASP A 33 -3.17 10.10 -2.07
C ASP A 33 -1.93 10.44 -1.22
N SER A 34 -1.30 9.44 -0.61
CA SER A 34 -0.12 9.63 0.25
C SER A 34 1.22 9.58 -0.49
N ASP A 35 1.21 9.10 -1.74
CA ASP A 35 2.41 8.72 -2.48
C ASP A 35 2.36 9.32 -3.90
N PRO A 36 2.65 10.63 -4.06
CA PRO A 36 2.54 11.32 -5.36
C PRO A 36 3.37 10.69 -6.47
N TRP A 37 4.50 10.07 -6.12
CA TRP A 37 5.38 9.35 -7.05
C TRP A 37 4.68 8.17 -7.75
N LEU A 38 3.55 7.67 -7.24
CA LEU A 38 2.75 6.65 -7.91
C LEU A 38 1.99 7.19 -9.11
N HIS A 39 1.66 8.49 -9.15
CA HIS A 39 0.86 9.07 -10.23
C HIS A 39 1.42 8.77 -11.63
N PRO A 40 2.69 9.09 -11.96
CA PRO A 40 3.23 8.82 -13.29
C PRO A 40 3.26 7.32 -13.64
N ILE A 41 3.48 6.45 -12.65
CA ILE A 41 3.45 4.99 -12.83
C ILE A 41 2.02 4.56 -13.20
N LEU A 42 1.01 5.00 -12.45
CA LEU A 42 -0.39 4.66 -12.74
C LEU A 42 -0.85 5.21 -14.08
N VAL A 43 -0.48 6.45 -14.44
CA VAL A 43 -0.76 7.03 -15.77
C VAL A 43 -0.16 6.15 -16.86
N SER A 44 1.14 5.82 -16.80
CA SER A 44 1.79 5.01 -17.82
C SER A 44 1.19 3.60 -17.95
N MET A 45 0.75 3.02 -16.83
CA MET A 45 0.06 1.73 -16.82
C MET A 45 -1.29 1.77 -17.55
N ILE A 46 -2.02 2.90 -17.54
CA ILE A 46 -3.35 2.99 -18.15
C ILE A 46 -3.37 3.60 -19.55
N SER A 47 -2.32 4.31 -19.98
CA SER A 47 -2.31 5.10 -21.23
C SER A 47 -2.75 4.33 -22.48
N ASN A 48 -2.51 3.02 -22.53
CA ASN A 48 -2.85 2.16 -23.67
C ASN A 48 -3.80 1.00 -23.29
N ARG A 49 -4.63 1.16 -22.26
CA ARG A 49 -5.54 0.12 -21.77
C ARG A 49 -7.00 0.49 -21.99
N LYS A 50 -7.84 -0.53 -22.19
CA LYS A 50 -9.29 -0.36 -22.17
C LYS A 50 -9.77 -0.28 -20.71
N PRO A 51 -10.90 0.41 -20.43
CA PRO A 51 -11.40 0.58 -19.06
C PRO A 51 -11.64 -0.71 -18.26
N LEU A 52 -11.92 -1.82 -18.95
CA LEU A 52 -12.19 -3.13 -18.33
C LEU A 52 -10.96 -4.05 -18.30
N ASP A 53 -9.83 -3.62 -18.86
CA ASP A 53 -8.61 -4.41 -18.79
C ASP A 53 -8.08 -4.41 -17.35
N PRO A 54 -7.69 -5.58 -16.81
CA PRO A 54 -7.14 -5.64 -15.46
C PRO A 54 -5.83 -4.83 -15.39
N LEU A 55 -5.72 -3.93 -14.42
CA LEU A 55 -4.53 -3.09 -14.24
C LEU A 55 -3.29 -3.96 -13.98
N TRP A 56 -3.40 -4.91 -13.07
CA TRP A 56 -2.40 -5.95 -12.79
C TRP A 56 -2.82 -7.27 -13.44
N ARG A 57 -1.91 -7.87 -14.20
CA ARG A 57 -2.15 -9.16 -14.88
C ARG A 57 -1.69 -10.36 -14.06
N ASP A 58 -0.77 -10.12 -13.12
CA ASP A 58 -0.26 -11.18 -12.26
C ASP A 58 -1.30 -11.65 -11.26
N SER A 59 -1.36 -12.97 -11.10
CA SER A 59 -2.20 -13.59 -10.08
C SER A 59 -1.65 -13.31 -8.67
N HIS A 60 -2.53 -13.39 -7.66
CA HIS A 60 -2.11 -13.26 -6.27
C HIS A 60 -1.00 -14.28 -5.87
N PRO A 61 -1.06 -15.57 -6.26
CA PRO A 61 0.05 -16.50 -6.01
C PRO A 61 1.37 -16.08 -6.66
N ALA A 62 1.34 -15.50 -7.87
CA ALA A 62 2.54 -14.99 -8.52
C ALA A 62 3.14 -13.83 -7.72
N LEU A 63 2.31 -12.87 -7.29
CA LEU A 63 2.75 -11.77 -6.44
C LEU A 63 3.37 -12.25 -5.11
N VAL A 64 2.76 -13.26 -4.46
CA VAL A 64 3.30 -13.85 -3.23
C VAL A 64 4.68 -14.47 -3.46
N ARG A 65 4.85 -15.24 -4.54
CA ARG A 65 6.14 -15.85 -4.89
C ARG A 65 7.20 -14.78 -5.18
N THR A 66 6.86 -13.78 -5.99
CA THR A 66 7.77 -12.67 -6.31
C THR A 66 8.19 -11.93 -5.06
N PHE A 67 7.23 -11.60 -4.18
CA PHE A 67 7.52 -10.92 -2.93
C PHE A 67 8.45 -11.75 -2.03
N SER A 68 8.16 -13.05 -1.88
CA SER A 68 9.01 -13.96 -1.08
C SER A 68 10.42 -14.08 -1.66
N GLY A 69 10.55 -14.12 -2.99
CA GLY A 69 11.85 -14.13 -3.68
C GLY A 69 12.65 -12.86 -3.36
N ILE A 70 12.04 -11.69 -3.52
CA ILE A 70 12.69 -10.40 -3.22
C ILE A 70 13.11 -10.32 -1.75
N THR A 71 12.30 -10.80 -0.81
CA THR A 71 12.71 -10.80 0.61
C THR A 71 13.92 -11.68 0.87
N ALA A 72 14.04 -12.82 0.16
CA ALA A 72 15.21 -13.69 0.27
C ALA A 72 16.45 -13.07 -0.40
N ASP A 73 16.28 -12.47 -1.58
CA ASP A 73 17.36 -11.78 -2.30
C ASP A 73 17.94 -10.61 -1.49
N LEU A 74 17.11 -9.96 -0.67
CA LEU A 74 17.53 -8.89 0.24
C LEU A 74 18.01 -9.37 1.62
N GLY A 75 17.96 -10.68 1.90
CA GLY A 75 18.32 -11.26 3.21
C GLY A 75 17.42 -10.79 4.35
N LEU A 76 16.11 -10.68 4.10
CA LEU A 76 15.09 -10.17 5.03
C LEU A 76 14.07 -11.25 5.47
N GLU A 77 14.30 -12.50 5.13
CA GLU A 77 13.41 -13.62 5.44
C GLU A 77 13.21 -13.82 6.95
N HIS A 78 14.20 -13.48 7.79
CA HIS A 78 14.12 -13.55 9.25
C HIS A 78 13.06 -12.62 9.85
N LEU A 79 12.60 -11.62 9.09
CA LEU A 79 11.51 -10.73 9.50
C LEU A 79 10.13 -11.39 9.35
N GLY A 80 10.03 -12.53 8.65
CA GLY A 80 8.77 -13.21 8.39
C GLY A 80 7.78 -12.33 7.61
N SER A 81 8.28 -11.46 6.74
CA SER A 81 7.45 -10.52 5.98
C SER A 81 6.58 -11.24 4.95
N CYS A 82 5.34 -10.78 4.79
CA CYS A 82 4.44 -11.22 3.73
C CYS A 82 3.54 -10.06 3.28
N LEU A 83 2.75 -10.25 2.22
CA LEU A 83 1.85 -9.20 1.72
C LEU A 83 0.88 -8.68 2.80
N TYR A 84 0.47 -9.55 3.73
CA TYR A 84 -0.38 -9.16 4.85
C TYR A 84 0.35 -8.28 5.87
N THR A 85 1.65 -8.49 6.11
CA THR A 85 2.44 -7.60 6.99
C THR A 85 2.63 -6.23 6.36
N LEU A 86 2.72 -6.11 5.03
CA LEU A 86 2.76 -4.80 4.35
C LEU A 86 1.48 -3.99 4.59
N ARG A 87 0.30 -4.63 4.55
CA ARG A 87 -0.98 -3.97 4.88
C ARG A 87 -0.97 -3.40 6.29
N HIS A 88 -0.42 -4.15 7.25
CA HIS A 88 -0.29 -3.70 8.64
C HIS A 88 0.78 -2.62 8.82
N GLY A 89 1.89 -2.75 8.11
CA GLY A 89 2.98 -1.77 8.09
C GLY A 89 2.50 -0.42 7.60
N GLY A 90 1.71 -0.38 6.51
CA GLY A 90 1.12 0.86 5.98
C GLY A 90 0.22 1.58 7.00
N ALA A 91 -0.66 0.85 7.70
CA ALA A 91 -1.51 1.45 8.73
C ALA A 91 -0.72 1.93 9.95
N THR A 92 0.29 1.16 10.38
CA THR A 92 1.23 1.55 11.43
C THR A 92 1.97 2.84 11.05
N HIS A 93 2.47 2.91 9.83
CA HIS A 93 3.16 4.07 9.28
C HIS A 93 2.26 5.30 9.26
N ASP A 94 1.02 5.17 8.78
CA ASP A 94 0.04 6.25 8.73
C ASP A 94 -0.24 6.85 10.13
N ILE A 95 -0.39 6.01 11.15
CA ILE A 95 -0.65 6.42 12.53
C ILE A 95 0.57 7.14 13.13
N ILE A 96 1.76 6.53 13.00
CA ILE A 96 2.97 7.01 13.67
C ILE A 96 3.46 8.32 13.04
N THR A 97 3.39 8.43 11.72
CA THR A 97 3.73 9.66 11.00
C THR A 97 2.62 10.70 11.02
N ARG A 98 1.48 10.40 11.65
CA ARG A 98 0.28 11.25 11.69
C ARG A 98 -0.22 11.65 10.30
N ARG A 99 0.05 10.83 9.28
CA ARG A 99 -0.52 11.01 7.93
C ARG A 99 -2.03 10.85 7.94
N ARG A 100 -2.55 9.99 8.82
CA ARG A 100 -3.98 9.75 9.01
C ARG A 100 -4.30 9.52 10.48
N ASN A 101 -5.50 9.91 10.86
CA ASN A 101 -6.05 9.56 12.16
C ASN A 101 -6.59 8.11 12.15
N MET A 102 -6.92 7.61 13.33
CA MET A 102 -7.37 6.22 13.53
C MET A 102 -8.64 5.87 12.74
N LEU A 103 -9.56 6.83 12.58
CA LEU A 103 -10.81 6.62 11.83
C LEU A 103 -10.54 6.48 10.33
N GLU A 104 -9.68 7.34 9.79
CA GLU A 104 -9.26 7.27 8.38
C GLU A 104 -8.51 5.96 8.09
N VAL A 105 -7.62 5.54 9.00
CA VAL A 105 -6.92 4.26 8.90
C VAL A 105 -7.90 3.09 8.99
N LYS A 106 -8.91 3.16 9.86
CA LYS A 106 -9.99 2.17 9.95
C LYS A 106 -10.72 2.01 8.63
N GLN A 107 -11.14 3.12 8.05
CA GLN A 107 -11.90 3.16 6.80
C GLN A 107 -11.06 2.63 5.63
N ARG A 108 -9.85 3.16 5.44
CA ARG A 108 -8.89 2.71 4.41
C ARG A 108 -8.56 1.22 4.55
N GLY A 109 -8.27 0.78 5.77
CA GLY A 109 -7.95 -0.61 6.08
C GLY A 109 -9.17 -1.53 6.16
N ARG A 110 -10.39 -1.00 5.99
CA ARG A 110 -11.67 -1.73 6.03
C ARG A 110 -11.81 -2.61 7.28
N TRP A 111 -11.37 -2.10 8.43
CA TRP A 111 -11.51 -2.79 9.71
C TRP A 111 -12.89 -2.52 10.32
N GLN A 112 -13.55 -3.59 10.76
CA GLN A 112 -14.88 -3.49 11.38
C GLN A 112 -14.81 -2.90 12.80
N THR A 113 -13.80 -3.28 13.56
CA THR A 113 -13.70 -2.96 14.99
C THR A 113 -12.44 -2.16 15.31
N ASP A 114 -12.55 -1.27 16.29
CA ASP A 114 -11.43 -0.44 16.75
C ASP A 114 -10.39 -1.26 17.51
N SER A 115 -10.80 -2.39 18.09
CA SER A 115 -9.90 -3.34 18.75
C SER A 115 -8.82 -3.87 17.81
N SER A 116 -9.11 -3.96 16.50
CA SER A 116 -8.15 -4.35 15.48
C SER A 116 -7.03 -3.32 15.31
N LEU A 117 -7.32 -2.03 15.55
CA LEU A 117 -6.40 -0.92 15.32
C LEU A 117 -5.42 -0.68 16.48
N ARG A 118 -5.80 -1.05 17.72
CA ARG A 118 -4.96 -0.88 18.91
C ARG A 118 -3.58 -1.54 18.78
N ARG A 119 -3.43 -2.50 17.87
CA ARG A 119 -2.16 -3.21 17.61
C ARG A 119 -1.12 -2.35 16.89
N TYR A 120 -1.53 -1.27 16.22
CA TYR A 120 -0.66 -0.46 15.35
C TYR A 120 0.06 0.69 16.07
N VAL A 121 -0.21 0.92 17.36
CA VAL A 121 0.39 2.02 18.15
C VAL A 121 1.66 1.56 18.91
N LYS A 122 2.19 0.36 18.60
CA LYS A 122 3.33 -0.23 19.33
C LYS A 122 4.69 0.30 18.82
N LEU A 123 4.99 1.57 19.09
CA LEU A 123 6.22 2.26 18.67
C LEU A 123 7.51 1.48 19.00
N ALA A 124 7.64 1.01 20.25
CA ALA A 124 8.82 0.25 20.68
C ALA A 124 8.99 -1.06 19.89
N ARG A 125 7.89 -1.71 19.51
CA ARG A 125 7.94 -2.92 18.69
C ARG A 125 8.40 -2.59 17.27
N LEU A 126 7.88 -1.50 16.68
CA LEU A 126 8.32 -1.06 15.36
C LEU A 126 9.83 -0.79 15.35
N GLN A 127 10.34 -0.04 16.31
CA GLN A 127 11.76 0.29 16.39
C GLN A 127 12.63 -0.96 16.52
N HIS A 128 12.19 -1.94 17.32
CA HIS A 128 12.87 -3.23 17.46
C HIS A 128 12.87 -4.06 16.17
N GLU A 129 11.80 -4.04 15.38
CA GLU A 129 11.79 -4.73 14.08
C GLU A 129 12.64 -3.98 13.05
N GLN A 130 12.61 -2.65 13.04
CA GLN A 130 13.45 -1.83 12.14
C GLN A 130 14.95 -2.01 12.40
N SER A 131 15.36 -2.23 13.66
CA SER A 131 16.78 -2.46 13.98
C SER A 131 17.33 -3.79 13.42
N LYS A 132 16.47 -4.70 12.96
CA LYS A 132 16.87 -5.97 12.33
C LYS A 132 17.14 -5.83 10.84
N ILE A 133 16.87 -4.66 10.24
CA ILE A 133 17.12 -4.38 8.83
C ILE A 133 18.57 -3.90 8.67
N PRO A 134 19.38 -4.54 7.80
CA PRO A 134 20.74 -4.05 7.54
C PRO A 134 20.73 -2.61 7.03
N LYS A 135 21.65 -1.78 7.55
CA LYS A 135 21.71 -0.35 7.20
C LYS A 135 21.84 -0.12 5.68
N SER A 136 22.64 -0.93 4.98
CA SER A 136 22.81 -0.84 3.52
C SER A 136 21.49 -1.02 2.76
N ILE A 137 20.61 -1.91 3.23
CA ILE A 137 19.30 -2.17 2.65
C ILE A 137 18.35 -1.01 2.95
N ALA A 138 18.33 -0.51 4.20
CA ALA A 138 17.53 0.64 4.59
C ALA A 138 17.90 1.91 3.79
N ASP A 139 19.20 2.18 3.65
CA ASP A 139 19.72 3.32 2.87
C ASP A 139 19.37 3.17 1.38
N SER A 140 19.45 1.95 0.84
CA SER A 140 19.09 1.67 -0.57
C SER A 140 17.59 1.85 -0.83
N GLY A 141 16.73 1.37 0.08
CA GLY A 141 15.28 1.58 -0.04
C GLY A 141 14.90 3.07 -0.04
N THR A 142 15.57 3.87 0.79
CA THR A 142 15.38 5.33 0.84
C THR A 142 15.79 5.99 -0.47
N ARG A 143 16.94 5.61 -1.03
CA ARG A 143 17.41 6.12 -2.32
C ARG A 143 16.48 5.76 -3.48
N SER A 144 15.98 4.53 -3.54
CA SER A 144 15.07 4.10 -4.61
C SER A 144 13.82 4.96 -4.63
N LEU A 145 13.19 5.20 -3.47
CA LEU A 145 12.01 6.07 -3.36
C LEU A 145 12.32 7.52 -3.75
N ALA A 146 13.49 8.05 -3.34
CA ALA A 146 13.92 9.40 -3.71
C ALA A 146 14.20 9.52 -5.22
N CYS A 147 14.79 8.48 -5.83
CA CYS A 147 15.12 8.47 -7.25
C CYS A 147 13.85 8.49 -8.11
N TYR A 148 12.80 7.74 -7.75
CA TYR A 148 11.48 7.82 -8.39
C TYR A 148 10.74 9.15 -8.14
N THR A 149 11.13 9.91 -7.11
CA THR A 149 10.52 11.24 -6.86
C THR A 149 11.23 12.33 -7.66
N LEU A 150 12.53 12.21 -7.90
CA LEU A 150 13.33 13.20 -8.64
C LEU A 150 13.31 12.99 -10.16
N SER A 151 13.25 11.75 -10.64
CA SER A 151 13.24 11.43 -12.09
C SER A 151 11.94 11.81 -12.83
N TYR A 152 10.99 12.43 -12.14
CA TYR A 152 9.72 12.91 -12.70
C TYR A 152 9.43 14.39 -12.36
N LEU A 153 10.45 15.12 -11.87
CA LEU A 153 10.41 16.57 -11.67
C LEU A 153 11.23 17.35 -12.72
N GLU A 154 11.72 16.66 -13.75
CA GLU A 154 12.30 17.21 -14.98
C GLU A 154 11.39 16.89 -16.17
#